data_AF-A0A7K2PXY3-F1
#
_entry.id   AF-A0A7K2PXY3-F1
#
_cell.length_a   1.000
_cell.length_b   1.000
_cell.length_c   1.000
_cell.angle_alpha   90.00
_cell.angle_beta   90.00
_cell.angle_gamma   90.00
#
_symmetry.space_group_name_H-M   'P 1'
#
loop_
_entity.id
_entity.type
_entity.pdbx_description
1 polymer ?
#
loop_
_entity_poly.entity_id
_entity_poly.type
_entity_poly.pdbx_seq_one_letter_code
_entity_poly.pdbx_strand_id
1 'polypeptide(L)' 'AEGTETVPAFEVEVVDTTGCGDAFSAGFLRGMSLDRTPREAAILGSAAAALVAQGLGSDHGDFDLAEADEFSMTSRTRG' A
#
# COMPACT_ATOMS: atom_id res chain seq x y z
N ALA A 1 11.47 11.27 -21.70
CA ALA A 1 10.24 11.99 -21.34
C ALA A 1 9.84 11.49 -19.96
N GLU A 2 9.90 12.35 -18.95
CA GLU A 2 9.40 12.01 -17.62
C GLU A 2 7.88 11.95 -17.71
N GLY A 3 7.33 10.74 -17.62
CA GLY A 3 5.90 10.50 -17.52
C GLY A 3 5.50 10.47 -16.06
N THR A 4 4.45 11.19 -15.69
CA THR A 4 3.81 11.04 -14.39
C THR A 4 2.71 10.00 -14.50
N GLU A 5 2.69 9.06 -13.56
CA GLU A 5 1.65 8.03 -13.48
C GLU A 5 0.95 8.12 -12.13
N THR A 6 -0.39 8.16 -12.15
CA THR A 6 -1.20 8.18 -10.94
C THR A 6 -1.61 6.77 -10.56
N VAL A 7 -1.40 6.42 -9.29
CA VAL A 7 -1.97 5.22 -8.65
C VAL A 7 -3.09 5.68 -7.71
N PRO A 8 -4.36 5.27 -7.96
CA PRO A 8 -5.46 5.67 -7.11
C PRO A 8 -5.36 4.99 -5.74
N ALA A 9 -5.76 5.71 -4.69
CA ALA A 9 -5.80 5.18 -3.34
C ALA A 9 -6.92 4.13 -3.19
N PHE A 10 -6.72 3.15 -2.30
CA PHE A 10 -7.75 2.18 -1.98
C PHE A 10 -8.93 2.81 -1.21
N GLU A 11 -10.14 2.30 -1.47
CA GLU A 11 -11.35 2.67 -0.74
C GLU A 11 -11.45 1.83 0.53
N VAL A 12 -11.04 2.41 1.66
CA VAL A 12 -11.06 1.77 2.98
C VAL A 12 -11.74 2.65 4.02
N GLU A 13 -12.21 2.03 5.10
CA GLU A 13 -12.61 2.72 6.32
C GLU A 13 -11.35 3.09 7.12
N VAL A 14 -11.14 4.38 7.35
CA VAL A 14 -9.92 4.88 8.01
C VAL A 14 -10.15 4.94 9.52
N VAL A 15 -9.30 4.23 10.27
CA VAL A 15 -9.31 4.14 11.74
C VAL A 15 -8.17 4.97 12.34
N ASP A 16 -6.94 4.80 11.86
CA ASP A 16 -5.75 5.56 12.29
C ASP A 16 -4.82 5.77 11.10
N THR A 17 -4.29 6.97 10.91
CA THR A 17 -3.37 7.30 9.80
C THR A 17 -1.90 7.31 10.20
N THR A 18 -1.62 7.10 11.49
CA THR A 18 -0.26 7.05 12.03
C THR A 18 0.50 5.90 11.36
N GLY A 19 1.69 6.20 10.82
CA GLY A 19 2.54 5.20 10.16
C GLY A 19 2.14 4.84 8.72
N CYS A 20 1.03 5.33 8.18
CA CYS A 20 0.63 5.01 6.79
C CYS A 20 1.69 5.43 5.75
N GLY A 21 2.37 6.56 5.97
CA GLY A 21 3.45 7.03 5.08
C GLY A 21 4.70 6.15 5.13
N ASP A 22 5.05 5.66 6.33
CA ASP A 22 6.15 4.73 6.52
C ASP A 22 5.83 3.37 5.88
N ALA A 23 4.59 2.90 6.05
CA ALA A 23 4.10 1.68 5.42
C ALA A 23 4.06 1.78 3.89
N PHE A 24 3.64 2.93 3.33
CA PHE A 24 3.75 3.19 1.90
C PHE A 24 5.19 3.08 1.43
N SER A 25 6.10 3.77 2.11
CA SER A 25 7.52 3.80 1.74
C SER A 25 8.16 2.41 1.83
N ALA A 26 7.85 1.65 2.88
CA ALA A 26 8.31 0.28 3.06
C ALA A 26 7.76 -0.65 1.96
N GLY A 27 6.47 -0.57 1.65
CA GLY A 27 5.84 -1.33 0.58
C GLY A 27 6.42 -1.00 -0.80
N PHE A 28 6.61 0.28 -1.10
CA PHE A 28 7.22 0.72 -2.35
C PHE A 28 8.66 0.20 -2.50
N LEU A 29 9.50 0.42 -1.49
CA LEU A 29 10.89 -0.06 -1.50
C LEU A 29 10.97 -1.59 -1.59
N ARG A 30 10.05 -2.29 -0.91
CA ARG A 30 9.94 -3.75 -1.02
C ARG A 30 9.58 -4.18 -2.44
N GLY A 31 8.61 -3.53 -3.07
CA GLY A 31 8.25 -3.78 -4.47
C GLY A 31 9.44 -3.58 -5.41
N MET A 32 10.17 -2.48 -5.26
CA MET A 32 11.39 -2.21 -6.04
C MET A 32 12.48 -3.27 -5.80
N SER A 33 12.67 -3.73 -4.56
CA SER A 33 13.65 -4.78 -4.24
C SER A 33 13.31 -6.16 -4.81
N LEU A 34 12.05 -6.35 -5.24
CA LEU A 34 11.56 -7.56 -5.90
C LEU A 34 11.52 -7.41 -7.42
N ASP A 35 12.22 -6.42 -7.97
CA ASP A 35 12.28 -6.09 -9.41
C ASP A 35 10.90 -5.80 -10.04
N ARG A 36 9.92 -5.38 -9.24
CA ARG A 36 8.63 -4.91 -9.75
C ARG A 36 8.78 -3.58 -10.47
N THR A 37 7.84 -3.28 -11.37
CA THR A 37 7.76 -1.96 -11.99
C THR A 37 7.45 -0.87 -10.96
N PRO A 38 7.80 0.41 -11.21
CA PRO A 38 7.46 1.51 -10.31
C PRO A 38 5.96 1.60 -10.01
N ARG A 39 5.09 1.28 -10.99
CA ARG A 39 3.64 1.23 -10.80
C ARG A 39 3.23 0.14 -9.81
N GLU A 40 3.72 -1.08 -9.99
CA GLU A 40 3.42 -2.21 -9.10
C GLU A 40 3.95 -1.97 -7.68
N ALA A 41 5.14 -1.36 -7.55
CA ALA A 41 5.68 -0.93 -6.26
C ALA A 41 4.79 0.14 -5.60
N ALA A 42 4.29 1.12 -6.35
CA ALA A 42 3.35 2.13 -5.84
C ALA A 42 1.99 1.57 -5.45
N ILE A 43 1.51 0.54 -6.15
CA ILE A 43 0.31 -0.22 -5.77
C ILE A 43 0.54 -0.96 -4.45
N LEU A 44 1.68 -1.65 -4.30
CA LEU A 44 2.04 -2.34 -3.06
C LEU A 44 2.17 -1.38 -1.87
N GLY A 45 2.84 -0.24 -2.07
CA GLY A 45 2.92 0.82 -1.06
C GLY A 45 1.54 1.34 -0.68
N SER A 46 0.67 1.58 -1.65
CA SER A 46 -0.70 2.03 -1.42
C SER A 46 -1.52 0.99 -0.64
N ALA A 47 -1.32 -0.30 -0.91
CA ALA A 47 -1.98 -1.39 -0.20
C ALA A 47 -1.52 -1.48 1.26
N ALA A 48 -0.20 -1.42 1.50
CA ALA A 48 0.36 -1.40 2.84
C ALA A 48 -0.16 -0.21 3.66
N ALA A 49 -0.20 0.99 3.07
CA ALA A 49 -0.76 2.18 3.71
C ALA A 49 -2.25 2.04 4.01
N ALA A 50 -3.02 1.41 3.13
CA ALA A 50 -4.46 1.19 3.32
C ALA A 50 -4.75 0.15 4.40
N LEU A 51 -3.91 -0.88 4.55
CA LEU A 51 -3.99 -1.84 5.66
C LEU A 51 -3.70 -1.14 6.99
N VAL A 52 -2.62 -0.37 7.08
CA VAL A 52 -2.31 0.45 8.28
C VAL A 52 -3.43 1.44 8.58
N ALA A 53 -3.99 2.08 7.56
CA ALA A 53 -5.09 3.04 7.71
C ALA A 53 -6.33 2.43 8.37
N GLN A 54 -6.56 1.13 8.20
CA GLN A 54 -7.67 0.38 8.81
C GLN A 54 -7.35 -0.05 10.26
N GLY A 55 -6.23 0.39 10.82
CA GLY A 55 -5.76 0.06 12.15
C GLY A 55 -4.74 -1.09 12.18
N LEU A 56 -4.36 -1.69 11.05
CA LEU A 56 -3.35 -2.76 11.04
C LEU A 56 -1.93 -2.18 11.11
N GLY A 57 -1.46 -1.82 12.30
CA GLY A 57 -0.09 -1.35 12.51
C GLY A 57 0.18 -0.83 13.92
N SER A 58 1.38 -1.11 14.42
CA SER A 58 1.95 -0.81 15.75
C SER A 58 1.27 -1.45 16.98
N ASP A 59 -0.06 -1.55 17.06
CA ASP A 59 -0.75 -2.08 18.25
C ASP A 59 -2.01 -2.95 17.96
N HIS A 60 -2.44 -3.09 16.70
CA HIS A 60 -3.75 -3.69 16.35
C HIS A 60 -3.69 -4.89 15.37
N GLY A 61 -2.51 -5.32 14.95
CA GLY A 61 -2.30 -6.48 14.08
C GLY A 61 -1.05 -6.35 13.21
N ASP A 62 -0.59 -7.47 12.65
CA ASP A 62 0.49 -7.54 11.67
C ASP A 62 -0.08 -7.94 10.31
N PHE A 63 0.58 -7.51 9.22
CA PHE A 63 0.34 -8.03 7.88
C PHE A 63 1.66 -8.32 7.16
N ASP A 64 1.64 -9.20 6.17
CA ASP A 64 2.81 -9.53 5.35
C ASP A 64 2.68 -9.13 3.87
N LEU A 65 3.69 -9.49 3.08
CA LEU A 65 3.73 -9.17 1.66
C LEU A 65 2.59 -9.85 0.88
N ALA A 66 2.24 -11.09 1.21
CA ALA A 66 1.21 -11.84 0.50
C ALA A 66 -0.17 -11.23 0.77
N GLU A 67 -0.43 -10.82 2.01
CA GLU A 67 -1.67 -10.13 2.38
C GLU A 67 -1.77 -8.76 1.69
N ALA A 68 -0.69 -8.00 1.63
CA ALA A 68 -0.66 -6.72 0.92
C ALA A 68 -0.87 -6.90 -0.60
N ASP A 69 -0.30 -7.95 -1.20
CA ASP A 69 -0.51 -8.29 -2.59
C ASP A 69 -1.97 -8.69 -2.86
N GLU A 70 -2.54 -9.59 -2.05
CA GLU A 70 -3.93 -10.01 -2.16
C GLU A 70 -4.90 -8.84 -2.00
N PHE A 71 -4.65 -7.98 -1.01
CA PHE A 71 -5.41 -6.74 -0.82
C PHE A 71 -5.38 -5.88 -2.08
N SER A 72 -4.20 -5.68 -2.67
CA SER A 72 -4.06 -4.88 -3.88
C SER A 72 -4.83 -5.41 -5.09
N MET A 73 -5.05 -6.73 -5.16
CA MET A 73 -5.75 -7.40 -6.26
C MET A 73 -7.27 -7.45 -6.07
N THR A 74 -7.75 -7.41 -4.82
CA THR A 74 -9.16 -7.66 -4.48
C THR A 74 -9.90 -6.40 -4.04
N SER A 75 -9.19 -5.38 -3.56
CA SER A 75 -9.78 -4.15 -3.02
C SER A 75 -10.08 -3.11 -4.10
N ARG A 76 -11.18 -2.38 -3.90
CA ARG A 76 -11.58 -1.28 -4.78
C ARG A 76 -10.70 -0.05 -4.54
N THR A 77 -10.45 0.72 -5.61
CA THR A 77 -9.78 2.02 -5.54
C THR A 77 -10.76 3.18 -5.74
N ARG A 78 -10.43 4.35 -5.17
CA ARG A 78 -11.20 5.59 -5.34
C ARG A 78 -11.07 6.09 -6.78
N GLY A 79 -12.20 6.44 -7.40
CA GLY A 79 -12.30 6.99 -8.76
C GLY A 79 -12.24 8.51 -8.81
#